data_AF-A0A510JHP2-F1
#
_entry.id   AF-A0A510JHP2-F1
#
_cell.length_a   1.000
_cell.length_b   1.000
_cell.length_c   1.000
_cell.angle_alpha   90.00
_cell.angle_beta   90.00
_cell.angle_gamma   90.00
#
_symmetry.space_group_name_H-M   'P 1'
#
loop_
_entity.id
_entity.type
_entity.pdbx_description
1 polymer ?
#
loop_
_entity_poly.entity_id
_entity_poly.type
_entity_poly.pdbx_seq_one_letter_code
_entity_poly.pdbx_strand_id
1 'polypeptide(L)'
;MAEVIKDELLGEIECVDGFETEVNWVNNKKIDVYFDISDYQLLNEKDEKKTDKERMEDRIKTLKEILSDVNGWNEKIIKNSAEVMLELANDWFDVEDYYEDDEIDEFVEDMKQVLSEESAEKLRDSEITQETMEKIMSVERLTIYGDGNFSIYLSDNDMIFSGHIINVLANINGEFSEGDIMG
;
A
#
# COMPACT_ATOMS: atom_id res chain seq x y z
N MET A 1 16.99 -11.93 27.61
CA MET A 1 17.15 -10.60 27.00
C MET A 1 16.88 -10.78 25.54
N ALA A 2 16.07 -9.92 24.94
CA ALA A 2 15.86 -9.93 23.50
C ALA A 2 17.19 -9.65 22.78
N GLU A 3 17.39 -10.27 21.62
CA GLU A 3 18.48 -9.88 20.74
C GLU A 3 18.18 -8.50 20.13
N VAL A 4 19.24 -7.74 19.83
CA VAL A 4 19.13 -6.40 19.24
C VAL A 4 19.94 -6.34 17.97
N ILE A 5 19.33 -5.85 16.89
CA ILE A 5 20.00 -5.53 15.63
C ILE A 5 20.28 -4.02 15.63
N LYS A 6 21.49 -3.64 15.19
CA LYS A 6 21.84 -2.24 14.95
C LYS A 6 21.89 -2.02 13.45
N ASP A 7 21.00 -1.18 12.96
CA ASP A 7 20.86 -0.84 11.56
C ASP A 7 21.17 0.64 11.32
N GLU A 8 21.88 0.94 10.23
CA GLU A 8 22.28 2.31 9.92
C GLU A 8 21.08 3.21 9.55
N LEU A 9 20.02 2.63 8.98
CA LEU A 9 18.83 3.35 8.57
C LEU A 9 17.77 3.35 9.67
N LEU A 10 17.58 2.20 10.31
CA LEU A 10 16.45 1.96 11.21
C LEU A 10 16.81 2.10 12.71
N GLY A 11 18.10 2.26 13.03
CA GLY A 11 18.56 2.39 14.40
C GLY A 11 18.63 1.06 15.15
N GLU A 12 18.28 1.05 16.43
CA GLU A 12 18.28 -0.17 17.24
C GLU A 12 16.91 -0.86 17.18
N ILE A 13 16.92 -2.13 16.78
CA ILE A 13 15.73 -2.96 16.60
C ILE A 13 15.78 -4.10 17.60
N GLU A 14 14.86 -4.13 18.55
CA GLU A 14 14.66 -5.29 19.43
C GLU A 14 13.96 -6.41 18.65
N CYS A 15 14.53 -7.61 18.68
CA CYS A 15 13.98 -8.78 18.00
C CYS A 15 12.93 -9.45 18.88
N VAL A 16 11.78 -8.78 19.03
CA VAL A 16 10.59 -9.24 19.77
C VAL A 16 9.36 -8.92 18.92
N ASP A 17 8.27 -9.68 19.06
CA ASP A 17 6.86 -9.56 18.60
C ASP A 17 6.50 -8.76 17.32
N GLY A 18 7.16 -7.64 17.03
CA GLY A 18 7.15 -6.86 15.80
C GLY A 18 8.07 -5.64 15.93
N PHE A 19 8.22 -4.88 14.85
CA PHE A 19 8.92 -3.59 14.87
C PHE A 19 8.17 -2.58 14.02
N GLU A 20 8.02 -1.34 14.52
CA GLU A 20 7.34 -0.27 13.81
C GLU A 20 8.25 0.96 13.71
N THR A 21 8.26 1.60 12.55
CA THR A 21 9.03 2.80 12.29
C THR A 21 8.44 3.62 11.16
N GLU A 22 9.00 4.81 10.92
CA GLU A 22 8.68 5.63 9.75
C GLU A 22 9.90 5.71 8.84
N VAL A 23 9.68 5.70 7.52
CA VAL A 23 10.74 5.90 6.53
C VAL A 23 10.38 7.01 5.56
N ASN A 24 11.40 7.68 5.04
CA ASN A 24 11.20 8.65 3.96
C ASN A 24 10.74 7.94 2.70
N TRP A 25 9.74 8.52 2.03
CA TRP A 25 9.16 8.03 0.80
C TRP A 25 9.25 9.11 -0.31
N VAL A 26 8.57 8.89 -1.43
CA VAL A 26 8.53 9.88 -2.52
C VAL A 26 7.91 11.21 -2.05
N ASN A 27 8.23 12.31 -2.75
CA ASN A 27 7.66 13.64 -2.52
C ASN A 27 7.82 14.19 -1.08
N ASN A 28 8.89 13.80 -0.37
CA ASN A 28 9.14 14.15 1.03
C ASN A 28 8.05 13.66 2.01
N LYS A 29 7.22 12.70 1.59
CA LYS A 29 6.28 12.00 2.48
C LYS A 29 7.07 11.05 3.39
N LYS A 30 6.50 10.75 4.55
CA LYS A 30 6.89 9.60 5.35
C LYS A 30 5.78 8.57 5.34
N ILE A 31 6.15 7.29 5.34
CA ILE A 31 5.21 6.19 5.45
C ILE A 31 5.54 5.35 6.68
N ASP A 32 4.51 4.73 7.25
CA ASP A 32 4.69 3.76 8.32
C ASP A 32 5.25 2.46 7.74
N VAL A 33 6.10 1.80 8.52
CA VAL A 33 6.58 0.45 8.23
C VAL A 33 6.42 -0.40 9.47
N TYR A 34 5.74 -1.54 9.30
CA TYR A 34 5.59 -2.55 10.33
C TYR A 34 6.24 -3.86 9.90
N PHE A 35 7.04 -4.46 10.77
CA PHE A 35 7.59 -5.79 10.62
C PHE A 35 6.75 -6.76 11.43
N ASP A 36 5.96 -7.59 10.74
CA ASP A 36 5.17 -8.63 11.39
C ASP A 36 6.03 -9.88 11.54
N ILE A 37 6.46 -10.18 12.76
CA ILE A 37 7.23 -11.39 13.08
C ILE A 37 6.31 -12.52 13.56
N SER A 38 5.07 -12.19 13.92
CA SER A 38 4.12 -13.14 14.48
C SER A 38 3.66 -14.14 13.43
N ASP A 39 3.49 -13.70 12.17
CA ASP A 39 3.29 -14.47 10.94
C ASP A 39 2.40 -15.72 11.05
N TYR A 40 1.54 -15.84 12.09
CA TYR A 40 0.84 -17.09 12.43
C TYR A 40 -0.04 -17.62 11.30
N GLN A 41 -0.38 -16.78 10.32
CA GLN A 41 -1.18 -17.12 9.14
C GLN A 41 -0.37 -17.32 7.85
N LEU A 42 0.90 -16.90 7.82
CA LEU A 42 1.80 -16.98 6.66
C LEU A 42 3.12 -17.72 6.95
N LEU A 43 3.25 -18.33 8.15
CA LEU A 43 4.38 -19.19 8.52
C LEU A 43 4.51 -20.33 7.51
N ASN A 44 5.38 -20.14 6.54
CA ASN A 44 5.92 -21.22 5.75
C ASN A 44 6.75 -22.12 6.68
N GLU A 45 6.80 -23.44 6.44
CA GLU A 45 7.60 -24.40 7.23
C GLU A 45 9.09 -23.98 7.38
N LYS A 46 9.58 -23.11 6.50
CA LYS A 46 10.94 -22.54 6.53
C LYS A 46 11.14 -21.53 7.66
N ASP A 47 10.12 -20.76 8.00
CA ASP A 47 10.21 -19.72 9.03
C ASP A 47 10.06 -20.28 10.44
N GLU A 48 9.46 -21.46 10.62
CA GLU A 48 9.39 -22.16 11.92
C GLU A 48 10.78 -22.46 12.53
N LYS A 49 11.82 -22.56 11.69
CA LYS A 49 13.19 -22.91 12.12
C LYS A 49 14.08 -21.70 12.37
N LYS A 50 13.68 -20.50 11.95
CA LYS A 50 14.46 -19.27 12.12
C LYS A 50 14.32 -18.75 13.54
N THR A 51 15.39 -18.16 14.06
CA THR A 51 15.31 -17.34 15.28
C THR A 51 14.58 -16.03 15.00
N ASP A 52 14.08 -15.36 16.05
CA ASP A 52 13.42 -14.05 15.89
C ASP A 52 14.35 -13.02 15.26
N LYS A 53 15.66 -13.12 15.54
CA LYS A 53 16.68 -12.29 14.90
C LYS A 53 16.80 -12.56 13.40
N GLU A 54 16.88 -13.82 12.98
CA GLU A 54 16.94 -14.18 11.56
C GLU A 54 15.68 -13.71 10.81
N ARG A 55 14.51 -13.88 11.44
CA ARG A 55 13.23 -13.38 10.89
C ARG A 55 13.25 -11.86 10.73
N MET A 56 13.78 -11.15 11.71
CA MET A 56 13.91 -9.69 11.67
C MET A 56 14.89 -9.23 10.58
N GLU A 57 16.03 -9.91 10.42
CA GLU A 57 17.02 -9.62 9.38
C GLU A 57 16.45 -9.74 7.95
N ASP A 58 15.57 -10.71 7.70
CA ASP A 58 14.89 -10.86 6.40
C ASP A 58 13.94 -9.69 6.08
N ARG A 59 13.22 -9.19 7.09
CA ARG A 59 12.31 -8.05 6.95
C ARG A 59 13.07 -6.74 6.73
N ILE A 60 14.16 -6.54 7.47
CA ILE A 60 15.09 -5.42 7.25
C ILE A 60 15.65 -5.46 5.83
N LYS A 61 16.08 -6.63 5.35
CA LYS A 61 16.60 -6.79 3.99
C LYS A 61 15.55 -6.42 2.94
N THR A 62 14.32 -6.86 3.11
CA THR A 62 13.21 -6.55 2.20
C THR A 62 12.93 -5.05 2.17
N LEU A 63 12.84 -4.39 3.33
CA LEU A 63 12.67 -2.94 3.39
C LEU A 63 13.81 -2.21 2.69
N LYS A 64 15.07 -2.62 2.92
CA LYS A 64 16.23 -1.98 2.30
C LYS A 64 16.26 -2.13 0.78
N GLU A 65 15.82 -3.27 0.25
CA GLU A 65 15.68 -3.47 -1.19
C GLU A 65 14.66 -2.49 -1.77
N ILE A 66 13.50 -2.32 -1.10
CA ILE A 66 12.47 -1.35 -1.49
C ILE A 66 13.04 0.08 -1.44
N LEU A 67 13.73 0.43 -0.35
CA LEU A 67 14.27 1.77 -0.13
C LEU A 67 15.51 2.08 -0.98
N SER A 68 16.13 1.08 -1.62
CA SER A 68 17.26 1.30 -2.51
C SER A 68 16.86 2.03 -3.81
N ASP A 69 15.59 1.91 -4.21
CA ASP A 69 14.98 2.62 -5.33
C ASP A 69 13.52 2.99 -5.01
N VAL A 70 13.35 3.93 -4.07
CA VAL A 70 12.02 4.37 -3.61
C VAL A 70 11.14 4.85 -4.76
N ASN A 71 11.68 5.56 -5.75
CA ASN A 71 10.88 6.06 -6.86
C ASN A 71 10.40 4.92 -7.77
N GLY A 72 11.31 4.00 -8.15
CA GLY A 72 10.94 2.85 -8.97
C GLY A 72 9.95 1.92 -8.27
N TRP A 73 10.13 1.70 -6.96
CA TRP A 73 9.19 0.92 -6.17
C TRP A 73 7.84 1.62 -6.00
N ASN A 74 7.81 2.93 -5.80
CA ASN A 74 6.56 3.67 -5.74
C ASN A 74 5.79 3.58 -7.06
N GLU A 75 6.44 3.84 -8.20
CA GLU A 75 5.81 3.70 -9.52
C GLU A 75 5.27 2.29 -9.75
N LYS A 76 6.06 1.26 -9.39
CA LYS A 76 5.65 -0.14 -9.50
C LYS A 76 4.46 -0.45 -8.60
N ILE A 77 4.49 -0.02 -7.35
CA ILE A 77 3.40 -0.24 -6.39
C ILE A 77 2.12 0.39 -6.91
N ILE A 78 2.14 1.69 -7.24
CA ILE A 78 0.93 2.40 -7.68
C ILE A 78 0.33 1.77 -8.93
N LYS A 79 1.16 1.48 -9.95
CA LYS A 79 0.68 0.88 -11.19
C LYS A 79 0.07 -0.51 -10.99
N ASN A 80 0.77 -1.41 -10.28
CA ASN A 80 0.31 -2.79 -10.13
C ASN A 80 -0.87 -2.88 -9.16
N SER A 81 -0.89 -2.06 -8.11
CA SER A 81 -2.06 -1.96 -7.22
C SER A 81 -3.28 -1.41 -7.95
N ALA A 82 -3.11 -0.39 -8.83
CA ALA A 82 -4.21 0.09 -9.66
C ALA A 82 -4.79 -1.01 -10.55
N GLU A 83 -3.94 -1.86 -11.16
CA GLU A 83 -4.38 -3.00 -11.97
C GLU A 83 -5.10 -4.07 -11.12
N VAL A 84 -4.53 -4.46 -9.97
CA VAL A 84 -5.12 -5.47 -9.07
C VAL A 84 -6.46 -5.01 -8.50
N MET A 85 -6.57 -3.73 -8.15
CA MET A 85 -7.75 -3.19 -7.47
C MET A 85 -8.85 -2.73 -8.43
N LEU A 86 -8.60 -2.64 -9.74
CA LEU A 86 -9.50 -1.94 -10.67
C LEU A 86 -10.93 -2.53 -10.68
N GLU A 87 -11.05 -3.85 -10.75
CA GLU A 87 -12.36 -4.53 -10.75
C GLU A 87 -13.08 -4.27 -9.42
N LEU A 88 -12.39 -4.48 -8.29
CA LEU A 88 -12.96 -4.25 -6.96
C LEU A 88 -13.35 -2.78 -6.73
N ALA A 89 -12.58 -1.83 -7.24
CA ALA A 89 -12.88 -0.41 -7.16
C ALA A 89 -14.14 -0.04 -7.94
N ASN A 90 -14.34 -0.62 -9.13
CA ASN A 90 -15.56 -0.40 -9.92
C ASN A 90 -16.78 -1.08 -9.28
N ASP A 91 -16.60 -2.25 -8.67
CA ASP A 91 -17.68 -2.92 -7.93
C ASP A 91 -18.07 -2.17 -6.65
N TRP A 92 -17.13 -1.40 -6.08
CA TRP A 92 -17.32 -0.67 -4.83
C TRP A 92 -17.88 0.74 -5.03
N PHE A 93 -17.45 1.46 -6.07
CA PHE A 93 -17.78 2.87 -6.25
C PHE A 93 -19.12 3.06 -6.95
N ASP A 94 -20.03 3.76 -6.29
CA ASP A 94 -21.22 4.33 -6.92
C ASP A 94 -21.31 5.82 -6.59
N VAL A 95 -21.28 6.69 -7.59
CA VAL A 95 -21.27 8.14 -7.39
C VAL A 95 -22.56 8.63 -6.73
N GLU A 96 -23.69 7.97 -7.00
CA GLU A 96 -25.01 8.33 -6.45
C GLU A 96 -25.13 8.03 -4.95
N ASP A 97 -24.25 7.18 -4.39
CA ASP A 97 -24.20 6.91 -2.95
C ASP A 97 -23.58 8.07 -2.15
N TYR A 98 -22.80 8.94 -2.81
CA TYR A 98 -22.01 9.99 -2.15
C TYR A 98 -22.40 11.40 -2.55
N TYR A 99 -22.97 11.61 -3.74
CA TYR A 99 -23.27 12.93 -4.29
C TYR A 99 -24.70 13.00 -4.83
N GLU A 100 -25.38 14.14 -4.60
CA GLU A 100 -26.65 14.43 -5.27
C GLU A 100 -26.43 14.78 -6.76
N ASP A 101 -27.45 14.64 -7.62
CA ASP A 101 -27.36 14.88 -9.07
C ASP A 101 -26.69 16.22 -9.45
N ASP A 102 -26.96 17.28 -8.68
CA ASP A 102 -26.40 18.62 -8.90
C ASP A 102 -24.99 18.82 -8.30
N GLU A 103 -24.55 17.92 -7.42
CA GLU A 103 -23.20 17.90 -6.83
C GLU A 103 -22.21 17.05 -7.66
N ILE A 104 -22.71 16.07 -8.43
CA ILE A 104 -21.87 15.23 -9.32
C ILE A 104 -21.10 16.09 -10.33
N ASP A 105 -21.72 17.15 -10.86
CA ASP A 105 -21.05 18.08 -11.78
C ASP A 105 -19.84 18.77 -11.12
N GLU A 106 -19.98 19.22 -9.88
CA GLU A 106 -18.91 19.87 -9.12
C GLU A 106 -17.78 18.88 -8.81
N PHE A 107 -18.14 17.68 -8.35
CA PHE A 107 -17.18 16.60 -8.11
C PHE A 107 -16.36 16.25 -9.36
N VAL A 108 -17.00 16.05 -10.51
CA VAL A 108 -16.31 15.74 -11.77
C VAL A 108 -15.38 16.89 -12.20
N GLU A 109 -15.81 18.14 -12.06
CA GLU A 109 -14.95 19.30 -12.36
C GLU A 109 -13.72 19.39 -11.43
N ASP A 110 -13.87 19.04 -10.15
CA ASP A 110 -12.74 18.95 -9.23
C ASP A 110 -11.77 17.83 -9.62
N MET A 111 -12.30 16.67 -10.04
CA MET A 111 -11.48 15.54 -10.49
C MET A 111 -10.68 15.85 -11.76
N LYS A 112 -11.16 16.75 -12.64
CA LYS A 112 -10.40 17.23 -13.81
C LYS A 112 -9.12 18.00 -13.46
N GLN A 113 -8.95 18.42 -12.20
CA GLN A 113 -7.70 19.05 -11.74
C GLN A 113 -6.57 18.01 -11.56
N VAL A 114 -6.92 16.74 -11.40
CA VAL A 114 -5.98 15.64 -11.10
C VAL A 114 -5.94 14.59 -12.21
N LEU A 115 -7.08 14.34 -12.86
CA LEU A 115 -7.27 13.34 -13.91
C LEU A 115 -7.33 13.97 -15.30
N SER A 116 -7.17 13.14 -16.34
CA SER A 116 -7.62 13.53 -17.68
C SER A 116 -9.13 13.77 -17.71
N GLU A 117 -9.57 14.61 -18.64
CA GLU A 117 -11.00 14.90 -18.86
C GLU A 117 -11.80 13.62 -19.12
N GLU A 118 -11.24 12.68 -19.90
CA GLU A 118 -11.88 11.38 -20.19
C GLU A 118 -12.10 10.56 -18.91
N SER A 119 -11.08 10.44 -18.06
CA SER A 119 -11.16 9.65 -16.83
C SER A 119 -12.03 10.31 -15.76
N ALA A 120 -12.06 11.65 -15.70
CA ALA A 120 -12.93 12.38 -14.78
C ALA A 120 -14.42 12.24 -15.17
N GLU A 121 -14.76 12.38 -16.46
CA GLU A 121 -16.16 12.26 -16.91
C GLU A 121 -16.73 10.85 -16.67
N LYS A 122 -15.90 9.81 -16.73
CA LYS A 122 -16.32 8.43 -16.43
C LYS A 122 -16.79 8.22 -14.99
N LEU A 123 -16.33 9.04 -14.05
CA LEU A 123 -16.79 8.97 -12.65
C LEU A 123 -18.27 9.30 -12.51
N ARG A 124 -18.82 10.11 -13.42
CA ARG A 124 -20.27 10.40 -13.48
C ARG A 124 -21.11 9.15 -13.69
N ASP A 125 -20.55 8.17 -14.41
CA ASP A 125 -21.20 6.90 -14.71
C ASP A 125 -20.73 5.79 -13.73
N SER A 126 -20.18 6.18 -12.57
CA SER A 126 -19.59 5.28 -11.56
C SER A 126 -18.45 4.40 -12.11
N GLU A 127 -17.78 4.82 -13.19
CA GLU A 127 -16.68 4.06 -13.79
C GLU A 127 -15.32 4.58 -13.31
N ILE A 128 -14.62 3.76 -12.52
CA ILE A 128 -13.23 4.00 -12.11
C ILE A 128 -12.30 3.51 -13.22
N THR A 129 -11.43 4.40 -13.70
CA THR A 129 -10.38 4.02 -14.67
C THR A 129 -9.08 3.64 -13.96
N GLN A 130 -8.18 2.96 -14.68
CA GLN A 130 -6.82 2.74 -14.19
C GLN A 130 -6.09 4.07 -13.91
N GLU A 131 -6.29 5.09 -14.74
CA GLU A 131 -5.71 6.42 -14.49
C GLU A 131 -6.23 7.01 -13.19
N THR A 132 -7.54 6.88 -12.92
CA THR A 132 -8.16 7.33 -11.66
C THR A 132 -7.39 6.77 -10.48
N MET A 133 -7.19 5.44 -10.44
CA MET A 133 -6.45 4.76 -9.37
C MET A 133 -4.98 5.22 -9.32
N GLU A 134 -4.27 5.25 -10.45
CA GLU A 134 -2.85 5.62 -10.48
C GLU A 134 -2.58 7.06 -10.02
N LYS A 135 -3.55 7.97 -10.21
CA LYS A 135 -3.39 9.40 -9.92
C LYS A 135 -3.73 9.78 -8.49
N ILE A 136 -4.73 9.13 -7.90
CA ILE A 136 -5.20 9.49 -6.56
C ILE A 136 -4.50 8.67 -5.47
N MET A 137 -4.02 7.47 -5.79
CA MET A 137 -3.42 6.57 -4.80
C MET A 137 -2.03 7.00 -4.37
N SER A 138 -1.77 6.85 -3.08
CA SER A 138 -0.45 6.99 -2.47
C SER A 138 -0.23 5.93 -1.40
N VAL A 139 1.03 5.51 -1.21
CA VAL A 139 1.41 4.56 -0.16
C VAL A 139 1.36 5.26 1.20
N GLU A 140 0.67 4.66 2.17
CA GLU A 140 0.63 5.11 3.57
C GLU A 140 1.47 4.21 4.49
N ARG A 141 1.42 2.90 4.24
CA ARG A 141 2.10 1.93 5.09
C ARG A 141 2.55 0.71 4.30
N LEU A 142 3.69 0.16 4.73
CA LEU A 142 4.11 -1.19 4.37
C LEU A 142 4.08 -2.08 5.61
N THR A 143 3.50 -3.28 5.50
CA THR A 143 3.69 -4.35 6.48
C THR A 143 4.52 -5.45 5.85
N ILE A 144 5.70 -5.71 6.37
CA ILE A 144 6.65 -6.67 5.82
C ILE A 144 6.61 -7.98 6.61
N TYR A 145 6.47 -9.07 5.86
CA TYR A 145 6.41 -10.44 6.33
C TYR A 145 7.70 -11.21 6.03
N GLY A 146 7.72 -12.51 6.32
CA GLY A 146 8.79 -13.40 5.90
C GLY A 146 8.92 -13.55 4.37
N ASP A 147 10.10 -13.97 3.92
CA ASP A 147 10.40 -14.35 2.53
C ASP A 147 10.14 -13.26 1.46
N GLY A 148 10.23 -11.98 1.84
CA GLY A 148 10.12 -10.85 0.91
C GLY A 148 8.68 -10.47 0.53
N ASN A 149 7.69 -11.03 1.22
CA ASN A 149 6.29 -10.63 1.08
C ASN A 149 5.98 -9.39 1.91
N PHE A 150 5.07 -8.56 1.43
CA PHE A 150 4.62 -7.38 2.14
C PHE A 150 3.21 -6.96 1.70
N SER A 151 2.46 -6.43 2.66
CA SER A 151 1.18 -5.76 2.43
C SER A 151 1.42 -4.27 2.22
N ILE A 152 0.72 -3.72 1.24
CA ILE A 152 0.75 -2.31 0.90
C ILE A 152 -0.58 -1.73 1.32
N TYR A 153 -0.56 -0.68 2.13
CA TYR A 153 -1.73 0.10 2.47
C TYR A 153 -1.70 1.42 1.72
N LEU A 154 -2.76 1.66 0.97
CA LEU A 154 -2.91 2.80 0.09
C LEU A 154 -3.98 3.75 0.64
N SER A 155 -3.82 5.02 0.33
CA SER A 155 -4.79 6.09 0.56
C SER A 155 -5.00 6.83 -0.75
N ASP A 156 -6.25 7.15 -1.02
CA ASP A 156 -6.67 8.08 -2.06
C ASP A 156 -6.86 9.51 -1.54
N ASN A 157 -6.50 9.77 -0.29
CA ASN A 157 -6.76 11.02 0.44
C ASN A 157 -8.25 11.36 0.55
N ASP A 158 -9.10 10.35 0.76
CA ASP A 158 -10.55 10.49 0.93
C ASP A 158 -11.25 11.07 -0.31
N MET A 159 -10.67 10.90 -1.50
CA MET A 159 -11.25 11.42 -2.75
C MET A 159 -12.43 10.58 -3.26
N ILE A 160 -12.38 9.25 -3.07
CA ILE A 160 -13.36 8.28 -3.60
C ILE A 160 -13.73 7.25 -2.51
N PHE A 161 -12.74 6.66 -1.86
CA PHE A 161 -12.93 5.52 -0.96
C PHE A 161 -13.28 5.92 0.48
N SER A 162 -13.60 7.19 0.75
CA SER A 162 -14.19 7.66 2.02
C SER A 162 -13.49 7.13 3.29
N GLY A 163 -12.16 7.09 3.29
CA GLY A 163 -11.34 6.62 4.42
C GLY A 163 -11.26 5.10 4.60
N HIS A 164 -11.78 4.31 3.65
CA HIS A 164 -11.61 2.86 3.65
C HIS A 164 -10.14 2.49 3.44
N ILE A 165 -9.73 1.42 4.10
CA ILE A 165 -8.39 0.86 3.99
C ILE A 165 -8.30 0.10 2.67
N ILE A 166 -7.41 0.56 1.79
CA ILE A 166 -7.09 -0.12 0.54
C ILE A 166 -5.82 -0.93 0.77
N ASN A 167 -5.90 -2.25 0.59
CA ASN A 167 -4.78 -3.15 0.82
C ASN A 167 -4.46 -3.99 -0.42
N VAL A 168 -3.18 -4.19 -0.71
CA VAL A 168 -2.69 -5.09 -1.75
C VAL A 168 -1.52 -5.90 -1.23
N LEU A 169 -1.51 -7.21 -1.46
CA LEU A 169 -0.37 -8.06 -1.16
C LEU A 169 0.66 -8.04 -2.31
N ALA A 170 1.94 -7.99 -1.97
CA ALA A 170 3.02 -8.01 -2.94
C ALA A 170 4.24 -8.79 -2.45
N ASN A 171 5.14 -9.10 -3.39
CA ASN A 171 6.44 -9.70 -3.10
C ASN A 171 7.58 -8.91 -3.76
N ILE A 172 8.77 -8.98 -3.16
CA ILE A 172 9.97 -8.30 -3.65
C ILE A 172 10.38 -8.69 -5.08
N ASN A 173 9.92 -9.84 -5.58
CA ASN A 173 10.10 -10.24 -6.98
C ASN A 173 9.21 -9.46 -7.96
N GLY A 174 8.28 -8.64 -7.46
CA GLY A 174 7.39 -7.82 -8.28
C GLY A 174 6.05 -8.44 -8.62
N GLU A 175 5.65 -9.47 -7.88
CA GLU A 175 4.32 -10.05 -7.99
C GLU A 175 3.38 -9.30 -7.06
N PHE A 176 2.19 -8.93 -7.56
CA PHE A 176 1.14 -8.24 -6.82
C PHE A 176 -0.14 -9.05 -6.97
N SER A 177 -0.86 -9.24 -5.87
CA SER A 177 -2.03 -10.12 -5.80
C SER A 177 -2.91 -9.70 -4.64
N GLU A 178 -4.16 -10.17 -4.63
CA GLU A 178 -5.06 -10.06 -3.48
C GLU A 178 -5.25 -8.61 -2.99
N GLY A 179 -6.29 -7.98 -3.52
CA GLY A 179 -6.71 -6.63 -3.15
C GLY A 179 -7.94 -6.65 -2.25
N ASP A 180 -8.03 -5.70 -1.32
CA ASP A 180 -9.24 -5.50 -0.51
C ASP A 180 -9.50 -4.02 -0.20
N ILE A 181 -10.77 -3.68 -0.01
CA ILE A 181 -11.26 -2.37 0.44
C ILE A 181 -12.06 -2.61 1.72
N MET A 182 -11.48 -2.27 2.87
CA MET A 182 -12.03 -2.59 4.19
C MET A 182 -12.35 -1.32 4.98
N GLY A 183 -13.52 -1.27 5.65
CA GLY A 183 -13.94 -0.16 6.51
C GLY A 183 -15.19 -0.46 7.31
#